data_AF-A0A138A408-F1
#
_entry.id   AF-A0A138A408-F1
#
_cell.length_a   1.000
_cell.length_b   1.000
_cell.length_c   1.000
_cell.angle_alpha   90.00
_cell.angle_beta   90.00
_cell.angle_gamma   90.00
#
_symmetry.space_group_name_H-M   'P 1'
#
loop_
_entity.id
_entity.type
_entity.pdbx_description
1 polymer ?
#
loop_
_entity_poly.entity_id
_entity_poly.type
_entity_poly.pdbx_seq_one_letter_code
_entity_poly.pdbx_strand_id
1 'polypeptide(L)'
;MTGTRLSMDPREAREIARGIERIVEDLTGAQQRFAAHAAPPATGRDEVSVAVANTARRMGEAQSRAAETSTAELRRLGQAVSGHVSAVQRRDGELAAVVGLAV
;
A
#
# COMPACT_ATOMS: atom_id res chain seq x y z
N MET A 1 34.62 1.12 9.04
CA MET A 1 33.29 0.92 9.68
C MET A 1 32.27 1.71 8.90
N THR A 2 31.45 1.04 8.10
CA THR A 2 30.32 1.62 7.37
C THR A 2 29.31 2.15 8.38
N GLY A 3 29.41 3.44 8.70
CA GLY A 3 28.44 4.12 9.53
C GLY A 3 27.11 4.17 8.79
N THR A 4 26.24 3.21 9.07
CA THR A 4 24.83 3.27 8.68
C THR A 4 24.26 4.49 9.40
N ARG A 5 24.17 5.63 8.70
CA ARG A 5 23.35 6.79 9.11
C ARG A 5 21.90 6.28 9.15
N LEU A 6 21.52 5.64 10.25
CA LEU A 6 20.17 5.15 10.56
C LEU A 6 19.23 6.29 10.96
N SER A 7 19.45 7.48 10.43
CA SER A 7 18.61 8.65 10.64
C SER A 7 18.15 9.11 9.27
N MET A 8 17.16 8.41 8.71
CA MET A 8 16.35 8.99 7.64
C MET A 8 15.68 10.25 8.20
N ASP A 9 15.69 11.34 7.43
CA ASP A 9 15.06 12.59 7.87
C ASP A 9 13.56 12.31 8.15
N PRO A 10 13.01 12.70 9.32
CA PRO A 10 11.61 12.47 9.64
C PRO A 10 10.62 13.06 8.62
N ARG A 11 11.00 14.11 7.89
CA ARG A 11 10.21 14.67 6.77
C ARG A 11 10.22 13.72 5.58
N GLU A 12 11.38 13.22 5.18
CA GLU A 12 11.54 12.28 4.07
C GLU A 12 10.74 10.99 4.32
N ALA A 13 10.81 10.46 5.54
CA ALA A 13 10.05 9.28 5.91
C ALA A 13 8.52 9.50 5.94
N ARG A 14 8.05 10.70 6.33
CA ARG A 14 6.62 11.08 6.21
C ARG A 14 6.18 11.27 4.77
N GLU A 15 7.07 11.73 3.90
CA GLU A 15 6.79 11.82 2.46
C GLU A 15 6.67 10.43 1.84
N ILE A 16 7.53 9.48 2.23
CA ILE A 16 7.43 8.08 1.84
C ILE A 16 6.11 7.47 2.30
N ALA A 17 5.72 7.67 3.58
CA ALA A 17 4.44 7.17 4.10
C ALA A 17 3.23 7.71 3.31
N ARG A 18 3.21 9.03 3.04
CA ARG A 18 2.17 9.66 2.21
C ARG A 18 2.21 9.19 0.75
N GLY A 19 3.39 8.87 0.22
CA GLY A 19 3.55 8.25 -1.09
C GLY A 19 2.88 6.88 -1.16
N ILE A 20 3.09 6.05 -0.15
CA ILE A 20 2.48 4.72 -0.03
C ILE A 20 0.95 4.82 0.05
N GLU A 21 0.42 5.77 0.83
CA GLU A 21 -1.03 6.01 0.93
C GLU A 21 -1.65 6.37 -0.43
N ARG A 22 -1.02 7.28 -1.19
CA ARG A 22 -1.49 7.64 -2.55
C ARG A 22 -1.48 6.44 -3.51
N ILE A 23 -0.43 5.63 -3.48
CA ILE A 23 -0.35 4.41 -4.30
C ILE A 23 -1.50 3.45 -3.95
N VAL A 24 -1.83 3.31 -2.67
CA VAL A 24 -2.96 2.49 -2.20
C VAL A 24 -4.30 3.03 -2.74
N GLU A 25 -4.52 4.34 -2.68
CA GLU A 25 -5.72 4.97 -3.22
C GLU A 25 -5.85 4.77 -4.73
N ASP A 26 -4.76 4.98 -5.48
CA ASP A 26 -4.72 4.78 -6.92
C ASP A 26 -4.99 3.32 -7.32
N LEU A 27 -4.40 2.35 -6.61
CA LEU A 27 -4.66 0.92 -6.81
C LEU A 27 -6.11 0.57 -6.53
N THR A 28 -6.68 1.10 -5.44
CA THR A 28 -8.08 0.88 -5.09
C THR A 28 -9.02 1.44 -6.18
N GLY A 29 -8.75 2.65 -6.66
CA GLY A 29 -9.53 3.25 -7.75
C GLY A 29 -9.38 2.52 -9.09
N ALA A 30 -8.19 1.98 -9.38
CA ALA A 30 -7.98 1.13 -10.55
C ALA A 30 -8.74 -0.19 -10.45
N GLN A 31 -8.77 -0.83 -9.28
CA GLN A 31 -9.55 -2.06 -9.05
C GLN A 31 -11.05 -1.83 -9.24
N GLN A 32 -11.60 -0.74 -8.73
CA GLN A 32 -13.02 -0.42 -8.89
C GLN A 32 -13.41 -0.24 -10.36
N ARG A 33 -12.57 0.45 -11.15
CA ARG A 33 -12.77 0.60 -12.59
C ARG A 33 -12.65 -0.74 -13.31
N PHE A 34 -11.69 -1.57 -12.93
CA PHE A 34 -11.54 -2.90 -13.54
C PHE A 34 -12.73 -3.81 -13.24
N ALA A 35 -13.22 -3.82 -12.00
CA ALA A 35 -14.40 -4.61 -11.61
C ALA A 35 -15.64 -4.23 -12.43
N ALA A 36 -15.81 -2.96 -12.79
CA ALA A 36 -16.88 -2.49 -13.66
C ALA A 36 -16.78 -3.03 -15.10
N HIS A 37 -15.59 -3.43 -15.56
CA HIS A 37 -15.34 -3.90 -16.93
C HIS A 37 -15.07 -5.41 -17.04
N ALA A 38 -14.73 -6.09 -15.95
CA ALA A 38 -14.29 -7.49 -15.96
C ALA A 38 -15.40 -8.54 -16.21
N ALA A 39 -16.67 -8.12 -16.26
CA ALA A 39 -17.80 -9.01 -16.52
C ALA A 39 -18.58 -8.55 -17.76
N PRO A 40 -18.13 -8.89 -18.99
CA PRO A 40 -19.01 -8.80 -20.13
C PRO A 40 -20.23 -9.69 -19.87
N PRO A 41 -21.47 -9.21 -20.03
CA PRO A 41 -22.63 -10.09 -19.99
C PRO A 41 -22.44 -11.17 -21.06
N ALA A 42 -22.73 -12.43 -20.74
CA ALA A 42 -22.78 -13.49 -21.75
C ALA A 42 -23.89 -13.12 -22.75
N THR A 43 -23.51 -12.53 -23.88
CA THR A 43 -24.47 -12.07 -24.89
C THR A 43 -25.01 -13.23 -25.74
N GLY A 44 -24.37 -14.41 -25.66
CA GLY A 44 -24.80 -15.66 -26.28
C GLY A 44 -25.22 -16.72 -25.25
N ARG A 45 -26.23 -17.52 -25.59
CA ARG A 45 -26.64 -18.73 -24.84
C ARG A 45 -25.80 -19.96 -25.17
N ASP A 46 -24.84 -19.85 -26.09
CA ASP A 46 -23.99 -20.96 -26.47
C ASP A 46 -22.94 -21.26 -25.37
N GLU A 47 -22.54 -22.54 -25.32
CA GLU A 47 -21.62 -23.05 -24.28
C GLU A 47 -20.28 -22.31 -24.27
N VAL A 48 -19.82 -21.83 -25.43
CA VAL A 48 -18.55 -21.08 -25.54
C VAL A 48 -18.71 -19.71 -24.90
N SER A 49 -19.77 -18.97 -25.21
CA SER A 49 -20.08 -17.66 -24.59
C SER A 49 -20.19 -17.76 -23.06
N VAL A 50 -20.84 -18.82 -22.55
CA VAL A 50 -20.96 -19.07 -21.11
C VAL A 50 -19.59 -19.43 -20.48
N ALA A 51 -18.78 -20.25 -21.16
CA ALA A 51 -17.45 -20.63 -20.69
C ALA A 51 -16.49 -19.43 -20.65
N VAL A 52 -16.52 -18.56 -21.67
CA VAL A 52 -15.74 -17.32 -21.74
C VAL A 52 -16.15 -16.37 -20.62
N ALA A 53 -17.44 -16.13 -20.44
CA ALA A 53 -17.94 -15.26 -19.37
C ALA A 53 -17.55 -15.78 -17.97
N ASN A 54 -17.66 -17.08 -17.73
CA ASN A 54 -17.25 -17.70 -16.46
C ASN A 54 -15.73 -17.66 -16.21
N THR A 55 -14.93 -17.74 -17.28
CA THR A 55 -13.46 -17.65 -17.17
C THR A 55 -13.03 -16.23 -16.90
N ALA A 56 -13.58 -15.25 -17.64
CA ALA A 56 -13.35 -13.84 -17.40
C ALA A 56 -13.73 -13.43 -15.97
N ARG A 57 -14.89 -13.88 -15.47
CA ARG A 57 -15.31 -13.67 -14.09
C ARG A 57 -14.30 -14.21 -13.08
N ARG A 58 -13.87 -15.47 -13.23
CA ARG A 58 -12.90 -16.09 -12.32
C ARG A 58 -11.53 -15.39 -12.34
N MET A 59 -11.08 -14.94 -13.51
CA MET A 59 -9.86 -14.14 -13.62
C MET A 59 -10.01 -12.79 -12.92
N GLY A 60 -11.15 -12.12 -13.09
CA GLY A 60 -11.45 -10.87 -12.39
C GLY A 60 -11.47 -11.03 -10.86
N GLU A 61 -12.07 -12.10 -10.35
CA GLU A 61 -12.07 -12.43 -8.92
C GLU A 61 -10.67 -12.74 -8.37
N ALA A 62 -9.82 -13.40 -9.15
CA ALA A 62 -8.44 -13.67 -8.76
C ALA A 62 -7.60 -12.37 -8.74
N GLN A 63 -7.74 -11.52 -9.76
CA GLN A 63 -7.06 -10.23 -9.81
C GLN A 63 -7.51 -9.28 -8.70
N SER A 64 -8.81 -9.26 -8.40
CA SER A 64 -9.37 -8.50 -7.28
C SER A 64 -8.74 -8.92 -5.95
N ARG A 65 -8.68 -10.22 -5.64
CA ARG A 65 -8.03 -10.75 -4.43
C ARG A 65 -6.53 -10.44 -4.36
N ALA A 66 -5.82 -10.53 -5.49
CA ALA A 66 -4.40 -10.20 -5.54
C ALA A 66 -4.17 -8.73 -5.18
N ALA A 67 -4.94 -7.82 -5.77
CA ALA A 67 -4.77 -6.40 -5.51
C ALA A 67 -5.31 -5.96 -4.12
N GLU A 68 -6.28 -6.65 -3.53
CA GLU A 68 -6.64 -6.49 -2.11
C GLU A 68 -5.45 -6.86 -1.20
N THR A 69 -4.76 -7.96 -1.51
CA THR A 69 -3.59 -8.42 -0.75
C THR A 69 -2.46 -7.39 -0.84
N SER A 70 -2.12 -6.94 -2.05
CA SER A 70 -1.10 -5.90 -2.27
C SER A 70 -1.46 -4.59 -1.56
N THR A 71 -2.73 -4.19 -1.58
CA THR A 71 -3.20 -3.01 -0.84
C THR A 71 -3.02 -3.16 0.67
N ALA A 72 -3.32 -4.34 1.22
CA ALA A 72 -3.12 -4.63 2.65
C ALA A 72 -1.63 -4.64 3.05
N GLU A 73 -0.75 -5.12 2.17
CA GLU A 73 0.70 -5.08 2.38
C GLU A 73 1.25 -3.66 2.35
N LEU A 74 0.82 -2.85 1.37
CA LEU A 74 1.21 -1.44 1.29
C LEU A 74 0.74 -0.65 2.52
N ARG A 75 -0.49 -0.86 2.99
CA ARG A 75 -0.96 -0.25 4.24
C ARG A 75 -0.11 -0.64 5.44
N ARG A 76 0.25 -1.92 5.57
CA ARG A 76 1.15 -2.39 6.64
C ARG A 76 2.53 -1.74 6.55
N LEU A 77 3.06 -1.58 5.35
CA LEU A 77 4.32 -0.88 5.12
C LEU A 77 4.23 0.60 5.55
N GLY A 78 3.18 1.31 5.12
CA GLY A 78 2.96 2.71 5.50
C GLY A 78 2.86 2.90 7.01
N GLN A 79 2.16 1.99 7.72
CA GLN A 79 2.10 1.99 9.18
C GLN A 79 3.46 1.74 9.83
N ALA A 80 4.25 0.80 9.31
CA ALA A 80 5.59 0.51 9.82
C ALA A 80 6.54 1.71 9.66
N VAL A 81 6.49 2.38 8.51
CA VAL A 81 7.28 3.60 8.25
C VAL A 81 6.86 4.71 9.21
N SER A 82 5.58 5.00 9.34
CA SER A 82 5.07 6.03 10.27
C SER A 82 5.40 5.73 11.74
N GLY A 83 5.33 4.45 12.13
CA GLY A 83 5.75 4.00 13.46
C GLY A 83 7.24 4.19 13.72
N HIS A 84 8.08 3.89 12.73
CA HIS A 84 9.51 4.11 12.79
C HIS A 84 9.85 5.61 12.97
N VAL A 85 9.22 6.49 12.18
CA VAL A 85 9.40 7.95 12.30
C VAL A 85 9.04 8.42 13.71
N SER A 86 7.91 7.98 14.23
CA SER A 86 7.46 8.36 15.58
C SER A 86 8.44 7.91 16.66
N ALA A 87 9.03 6.72 16.50
CA ALA A 87 10.04 6.21 17.42
C ALA A 87 11.36 6.99 17.34
N VAL A 88 11.81 7.35 16.14
CA VAL A 88 13.02 8.18 15.93
C VAL A 88 12.84 9.55 16.56
N GLN A 89 11.72 10.23 16.28
CA GLN A 89 11.45 11.57 16.84
C GLN A 89 11.38 11.58 18.36
N ARG A 90 10.84 10.52 18.97
CA ARG A 90 10.82 10.37 20.42
C ARG A 90 12.24 10.27 20.99
N ARG A 91 13.08 9.42 20.39
CA ARG A 91 14.47 9.25 20.81
C ARG A 91 15.28 10.53 20.64
N ASP A 92 15.06 11.27 19.56
CA ASP A 92 15.71 12.57 19.34
C ASP A 92 15.28 13.59 20.40
N GLY A 93 14.00 13.61 20.77
CA GLY A 93 13.48 14.47 21.85
C GLY A 93 14.03 14.10 23.23
N GLU A 94 14.11 12.81 23.55
CA GLU A 94 14.72 12.31 24.79
C GLU A 94 16.22 12.68 24.85
N LEU A 95 16.95 12.52 23.75
CA LEU A 95 18.36 12.90 23.67
C LEU A 95 18.55 14.41 23.85
N ALA A 96 17.73 15.24 23.20
CA ALA A 96 17.77 16.69 23.35
C ALA A 96 17.49 17.13 24.80
N ALA A 97 16.57 16.46 25.49
CA ALA A 97 16.29 16.71 26.91
C ALA A 97 17.48 16.36 27.81
N VAL A 98 18.14 15.22 27.56
CA VAL A 98 19.34 14.80 28.32
C VAL A 98 20.51 15.77 28.10
N VAL A 99 20.75 16.17 26.85
CA VAL A 99 21.82 17.15 26.54
C VAL A 99 21.48 18.53 27.11
N GLY A 100 20.24 18.98 27.02
CA GLY A 100 19.79 20.27 27.59
C GLY A 100 19.79 20.33 29.12
N LEU A 101 19.78 19.18 29.81
CA LEU A 101 19.97 19.07 31.25
C LEU A 101 21.46 19.01 31.66
N ALA A 102 22.35 18.72 30.72
CA ALA A 102 23.79 18.61 30.95
C ALA A 102 24.57 19.92 30.65
N VAL A 103 23.87 20.98 30.20
CA VAL A 103 24.42 22.33 29.94
C VAL A 103 24.03 23.28 31.05
#